data_AF-A3DLC9-F1
#
_entry.id   AF-A3DLC9-F1
#
_cell.length_a   1.000
_cell.length_b   1.000
_cell.length_c   1.000
_cell.angle_alpha   90.00
_cell.angle_beta   90.00
_cell.angle_gamma   90.00
#
_symmetry.space_group_name_H-M   'P 1'
#
loop_
_entity.id
_entity.type
_entity.pdbx_description
1 polymer ?
#
loop_
_entity_poly.entity_id
_entity_poly.type
_entity_poly.pdbx_seq_one_letter_code
_entity_poly.pdbx_strand_id
1 'polypeptide(L)'
;MSVVVETKVGRKRVIVIPKAVAEAVKIREGQRVRVMAVGDKIVIEPIRDAVWLAIHGKKIGKIMPEELEEESILEQEKIYEKQ
;
A
#
# COMPACT_ATOMS: atom_id res chain seq x y z
N MET A 1 6.55 3.51 -18.50
CA MET A 1 5.54 3.88 -19.53
C MET A 1 4.59 4.89 -18.91
N SER A 2 4.33 6.00 -19.59
CA SER A 2 3.33 7.00 -19.20
C SER A 2 2.03 6.73 -19.96
N VAL A 3 0.92 6.51 -19.24
CA VAL A 3 -0.42 6.41 -19.83
C VAL A 3 -1.10 7.75 -19.63
N VAL A 4 -1.50 8.40 -20.73
CA VAL A 4 -2.19 9.70 -20.71
C VAL A 4 -3.54 9.53 -21.36
N VAL A 5 -4.60 9.95 -20.66
CA VAL A 5 -5.98 9.90 -21.15
C VAL A 5 -6.67 11.19 -20.72
N GLU A 6 -7.37 11.83 -21.65
CA GLU A 6 -8.19 13.01 -21.37
C GLU A 6 -9.56 12.58 -20.84
N THR A 7 -10.05 13.29 -19.82
CA THR A 7 -11.37 13.06 -19.23
C THR A 7 -11.97 14.37 -18.78
N LYS A 8 -13.28 14.35 -18.49
CA LYS A 8 -14.04 15.53 -18.05
C LYS A 8 -14.27 15.51 -16.55
N VAL A 9 -14.30 16.69 -15.95
CA VAL A 9 -14.72 16.86 -14.56
C VAL A 9 -16.24 16.79 -14.48
N GLY A 10 -16.76 15.84 -13.71
CA GLY A 10 -18.19 15.67 -13.47
C GLY A 10 -18.73 16.61 -12.39
N ARG A 11 -20.00 16.37 -12.02
CA ARG A 11 -20.63 17.06 -10.89
C ARG A 11 -19.83 16.82 -9.61
N LYS A 12 -19.87 17.80 -8.68
CA LYS A 12 -19.14 17.76 -7.41
C LYS A 12 -17.61 17.59 -7.54
N ARG A 13 -17.04 17.89 -8.73
CA ARG A 13 -15.61 17.75 -9.04
C ARG A 13 -15.12 16.30 -9.06
N VAL A 14 -16.00 15.35 -9.39
CA VAL A 14 -15.63 13.95 -9.56
C VAL A 14 -14.89 13.78 -10.88
N ILE A 15 -13.69 13.18 -10.82
CA ILE A 15 -12.94 12.75 -12.01
C ILE A 15 -12.96 11.22 -12.03
N VAL A 16 -13.50 10.65 -13.10
CA VAL A 16 -13.44 9.20 -13.31
C VAL A 16 -12.04 8.86 -13.81
N ILE A 17 -11.30 8.06 -13.05
CA ILE A 17 -9.99 7.55 -13.45
C ILE A 17 -10.22 6.45 -14.50
N PRO A 18 -9.74 6.62 -15.75
CA PRO A 18 -9.89 5.60 -16.78
C PRO A 18 -9.20 4.29 -16.39
N LYS A 19 -9.77 3.16 -16.80
CA LYS A 19 -9.27 1.81 -16.44
C LYS A 19 -7.76 1.64 -16.69
N ALA A 20 -7.28 2.09 -17.84
CA ALA A 20 -5.85 2.00 -18.20
C ALA A 20 -4.93 2.77 -17.22
N VAL A 21 -5.37 3.90 -16.68
CA VAL A 21 -4.61 4.69 -15.69
C VAL A 21 -4.67 4.01 -14.33
N ALA A 22 -5.85 3.52 -13.92
CA ALA A 22 -6.02 2.79 -12.66
C ALA A 22 -5.14 1.53 -12.60
N GLU A 23 -5.06 0.77 -13.69
CA GLU A 23 -4.21 -0.43 -13.80
C GLU A 23 -2.71 -0.07 -13.75
N ALA A 24 -2.29 1.00 -14.44
CA ALA A 24 -0.91 1.45 -14.42
C ALA A 24 -0.42 1.86 -13.02
N VAL A 25 -1.30 2.45 -12.20
CA VAL A 25 -1.00 2.89 -10.83
C VAL A 25 -1.39 1.83 -9.77
N LYS A 26 -2.00 0.72 -10.20
CA LYS A 26 -2.47 -0.40 -9.36
C LYS A 26 -3.44 0.03 -8.25
N ILE A 27 -4.37 0.93 -8.58
CA ILE A 27 -5.42 1.38 -7.65
C ILE A 27 -6.66 0.50 -7.84
N ARG A 28 -7.32 0.13 -6.73
CA ARG A 28 -8.56 -0.66 -6.73
C ARG A 28 -9.74 0.14 -6.19
N GLU A 29 -10.95 -0.31 -6.51
CA GLU A 29 -12.17 0.24 -5.92
C GLU A 29 -12.16 0.10 -4.39
N GLY A 30 -12.64 1.13 -3.68
CA GLY A 30 -12.64 1.17 -2.21
C GLY A 30 -11.27 1.44 -1.56
N GLN A 31 -10.19 1.49 -2.35
CA GLN A 31 -8.86 1.81 -1.83
C GLN A 31 -8.77 3.27 -1.40
N ARG A 32 -8.15 3.52 -0.24
CA ARG A 32 -7.87 4.88 0.21
C ARG A 32 -6.74 5.48 -0.63
N VAL A 33 -6.95 6.73 -1.07
CA VAL A 33 -5.95 7.51 -1.80
C VAL A 33 -5.67 8.82 -1.07
N ARG A 34 -4.46 9.34 -1.23
CA ARG A 34 -4.08 10.68 -0.86
C ARG A 34 -4.19 11.57 -2.10
N VAL A 35 -4.86 12.71 -1.98
CA VAL A 35 -5.01 13.69 -3.05
C VAL A 35 -4.33 14.98 -2.61
N MET A 36 -3.39 15.47 -3.40
CA MET A 36 -2.60 16.66 -3.10
C MET A 36 -2.63 17.64 -4.27
N ALA A 37 -2.65 18.94 -3.96
CA ALA A 37 -2.36 19.98 -4.94
C ALA A 37 -0.87 20.32 -4.85
N VAL A 38 -0.15 20.15 -5.95
CA VAL A 38 1.29 20.45 -6.06
C VAL A 38 1.48 21.39 -7.24
N GLY A 39 1.67 22.68 -6.94
CA GLY A 39 1.72 23.73 -7.96
C GLY A 39 0.42 23.83 -8.74
N ASP A 40 0.50 23.57 -10.05
CA ASP A 40 -0.62 23.56 -10.99
C ASP A 40 -1.24 22.17 -11.23
N LYS A 41 -0.81 21.15 -10.47
CA LYS A 41 -1.21 19.74 -10.68
C LYS A 41 -1.92 19.16 -9.47
N ILE A 42 -2.79 18.19 -9.75
CA ILE A 42 -3.36 17.29 -8.73
C ILE A 42 -2.59 15.98 -8.79
N VAL A 43 -1.98 15.59 -7.67
CA VAL A 43 -1.29 14.31 -7.51
C VAL A 43 -2.16 13.40 -6.66
N ILE A 44 -2.43 12.19 -7.16
CA ILE A 44 -3.21 11.16 -6.46
C ILE A 44 -2.31 9.96 -6.21
N GLU A 45 -2.09 9.61 -4.95
CA GLU A 45 -1.25 8.48 -4.55
C GLU A 45 -2.08 7.45 -3.78
N PRO A 46 -1.96 6.15 -4.10
CA PRO A 46 -2.56 5.11 -3.27
C PRO A 46 -1.93 5.11 -1.88
N ILE A 47 -2.77 5.10 -0.84
CA ILE A 47 -2.29 4.79 0.51
C ILE A 47 -2.08 3.28 0.55
N ARG A 48 -0.81 2.87 0.69
CA ARG A 48 -0.42 1.46 0.77
C ARG A 48 -0.37 1.07 2.24
N ASP A 49 -1.20 0.11 2.62
CA ASP A 49 -1.21 -0.46 3.97
C ASP A 49 -0.11 -1.52 4.12
N ALA A 50 0.12 -1.97 5.36
CA ALA A 50 1.12 -2.99 5.67
C ALA A 50 0.87 -4.29 4.89
N VAL A 51 -0.40 -4.63 4.62
CA VAL A 51 -0.79 -5.79 3.83
C VAL A 51 -0.39 -5.64 2.36
N TRP A 52 -0.66 -4.49 1.74
CA TRP A 52 -0.24 -4.21 0.38
C TRP A 52 1.28 -4.20 0.25
N LEU A 53 2.00 -3.66 1.24
CA LEU A 53 3.47 -3.69 1.29
C LEU A 53 4.03 -5.10 1.50
N ALA A 54 3.39 -5.96 2.28
CA ALA A 54 3.81 -7.34 2.44
C ALA A 54 3.66 -8.15 1.13
N ILE A 55 2.61 -7.88 0.35
CA ILE A 55 2.32 -8.60 -0.90
C ILE A 55 3.10 -8.03 -2.10
N HIS A 56 3.20 -6.71 -2.22
CA HIS A 56 3.73 -6.02 -3.41
C HIS A 56 4.99 -5.17 -3.13
N GLY A 57 5.36 -4.98 -1.88
CA GLY A 57 6.59 -4.31 -1.51
C GLY A 57 7.82 -5.15 -1.85
N LYS A 58 8.95 -4.47 -2.02
CA LYS A 58 10.26 -5.14 -2.08
C LYS A 58 10.43 -5.90 -0.75
N LYS A 59 10.73 -7.20 -0.76
CA LYS A 59 11.07 -7.93 0.47
C LYS A 59 12.25 -7.22 1.14
N ILE A 60 12.00 -6.59 2.29
CA ILE A 60 13.02 -5.85 3.06
C ILE A 60 13.71 -6.78 4.09
N GLY A 61 13.13 -7.96 4.30
CA GLY A 61 13.66 -9.08 5.06
C GLY A 61 12.86 -10.34 4.74
N LYS A 62 13.48 -11.50 4.86
CA LYS A 62 12.82 -12.80 4.79
C LYS A 62 13.08 -13.44 6.15
N ILE A 63 12.02 -13.73 6.89
CA ILE A 63 12.08 -14.52 8.11
C ILE A 63 11.30 -15.80 7.85
N MET A 64 11.85 -16.93 8.25
CA MET A 64 11.21 -18.22 8.15
C MET A 64 10.32 -18.46 9.38
N PRO A 65 9.21 -19.21 9.25
CA PRO A 65 8.35 -19.54 10.38
C PRO A 65 9.12 -20.19 11.54
N GLU A 66 10.10 -21.02 11.24
CA GLU A 66 10.93 -21.71 12.25
C GLU A 66 11.77 -20.72 13.07
N GLU A 67 12.32 -19.68 12.42
CA GLU A 67 13.10 -18.63 13.08
C GLU A 67 12.23 -17.78 14.03
N LEU A 68 10.95 -17.56 13.67
CA LEU A 68 9.99 -16.88 14.53
C LEU A 68 9.54 -17.74 15.72
N GLU A 69 9.35 -19.04 15.50
CA GLU A 69 8.94 -19.98 16.55
C GLU A 69 10.04 -20.17 17.59
N GLU A 70 11.29 -20.31 17.15
CA GLU A 70 12.45 -20.43 18.05
C GLU A 70 12.62 -19.17 18.93
N GLU A 71 12.51 -17.97 18.34
CA GLU A 71 12.58 -16.71 19.10
C GLU A 71 11.40 -16.60 20.09
N SER A 72 10.19 -16.99 19.67
CA SER A 72 9.01 -16.97 20.54
C SER A 72 9.17 -17.89 21.75
N ILE A 73 9.73 -19.10 21.58
CA ILE A 73 9.95 -20.05 22.67
C ILE A 73 10.99 -19.50 23.65
N LEU A 74 12.11 -18.97 23.13
CA LEU A 74 13.17 -18.38 23.94
C LEU A 74 12.69 -17.18 24.77
N GLU A 75 11.86 -16.31 24.20
CA GLU A 75 11.29 -15.17 24.94
C GLU A 75 10.29 -15.63 26.01
N GLN A 76 9.52 -16.69 25.75
CA GLN A 76 8.60 -17.26 26.74
C GLN A 76 9.36 -17.89 27.91
N GLU A 77 10.42 -18.66 27.66
CA GLU A 77 11.26 -19.24 28.72
C GLU A 77 11.87 -18.16 29.62
N LYS A 78 12.37 -17.06 29.05
CA LYS A 78 12.90 -15.92 29.82
C LYS A 78 11.84 -15.24 30.72
N ILE A 79 10.58 -15.24 30.30
CA ILE A 79 9.47 -14.71 31.10
C ILE A 79 9.13 -15.68 32.23
N TYR A 80 9.17 -16.98 31.96
CA TYR A 80 8.92 -18.03 32.96
C TYR A 80 10.03 -18.15 34.01
N GLU A 81 11.31 -17.96 33.67
CA GLU A 81 12.43 -18.01 34.62
C GLU A 81 12.50 -16.80 35.59
N LYS A 82 11.72 -15.74 35.33
CA LYS A 82 11.68 -14.53 36.16
C LYS A 82 10.49 -14.49 37.14
N GLN A 83 9.69 -15.55 37.21
CA GLN A 83 8.65 -15.76 38.25
C GLN A 83 9.16 -16.66 39.37
#